data_AF-A0A1M5XNW7-F1
#
_entry.id   AF-A0A1M5XNW7-F1
#
_cell.length_a   1.000
_cell.length_b   1.000
_cell.length_c   1.000
_cell.angle_alpha   90.00
_cell.angle_beta   90.00
_cell.angle_gamma   90.00
#
_symmetry.space_group_name_H-M   'P 1'
#
loop_
_entity.id
_entity.type
_entity.pdbx_description
1 polymer ?
#
loop_
_entity_poly.entity_id
_entity_poly.type
_entity_poly.pdbx_seq_one_letter_code
_entity_poly.pdbx_strand_id
1 'polypeptide(L)'
;MKTEDLKVIDIRRYTGSKSKIVSYENNEIIFTKENQIHNKYYYSINKYNVKTDFLEEIYKYETPPYEYTCQYISTQGEDIVIIKMHFTYKVEVDIVHKISGKLKSRHCFETKEEVTSIPILEKRIS
;
A
#
# COMPACT_ATOMS: atom_id res chain seq x y z
N MET A 1 31.81 -20.05 -5.09
CA MET A 1 30.63 -19.20 -4.80
C MET A 1 29.53 -20.11 -4.28
N LYS A 2 29.03 -19.88 -3.06
CA LYS A 2 27.84 -20.60 -2.58
C LYS A 2 26.64 -20.00 -3.29
N THR A 3 25.91 -20.80 -4.06
CA THR A 3 24.56 -20.48 -4.52
C THR A 3 23.76 -20.18 -3.26
N GLU A 4 23.31 -18.93 -3.09
CA GLU A 4 22.36 -18.64 -2.03
C GLU A 4 21.13 -19.53 -2.24
N ASP A 5 20.75 -20.29 -1.21
CA ASP A 5 19.58 -21.15 -1.27
C ASP A 5 18.35 -20.28 -1.58
N LEU A 6 17.79 -20.45 -2.78
CA LEU A 6 16.59 -19.75 -3.20
C LEU A 6 15.44 -20.14 -2.27
N LYS A 7 15.07 -19.22 -1.36
CA LYS A 7 13.93 -19.43 -0.46
C LYS A 7 12.64 -18.94 -1.14
N VAL A 8 11.79 -19.88 -1.52
CA VAL A 8 10.45 -19.59 -2.06
C VAL A 8 9.47 -19.40 -0.90
N ILE A 9 8.80 -18.25 -0.84
CA ILE A 9 7.78 -17.94 0.17
C ILE A 9 6.42 -17.90 -0.52
N ASP A 10 5.51 -18.80 -0.15
CA ASP A 10 4.16 -18.86 -0.71
C ASP A 10 3.15 -18.08 0.15
N ILE A 11 2.75 -16.91 -0.35
CA ILE A 11 1.73 -16.07 0.29
C ILE A 11 0.36 -16.16 -0.39
N ARG A 12 0.18 -17.06 -1.37
CA ARG A 12 -1.02 -17.08 -2.24
C ARG A 12 -2.32 -17.26 -1.45
N ARG A 13 -2.27 -18.00 -0.34
CA ARG A 13 -3.41 -18.20 0.59
C ARG A 13 -3.91 -16.91 1.25
N TYR A 14 -3.10 -15.87 1.30
CA TYR A 14 -3.44 -14.58 1.90
C TYR A 14 -3.81 -13.53 0.84
N THR A 15 -3.27 -13.68 -0.37
CA THR A 15 -3.52 -12.78 -1.51
C THR A 15 -4.85 -13.08 -2.20
N GLY A 16 -5.41 -12.06 -2.87
CA GLY A 16 -6.51 -12.24 -3.83
C GLY A 16 -5.99 -12.26 -5.27
N SER A 17 -6.90 -12.32 -6.24
CA SER A 17 -6.59 -12.27 -7.68
C SER A 17 -5.86 -11.00 -8.11
N LYS A 18 -6.04 -9.90 -7.37
CA LYS A 18 -5.34 -8.64 -7.57
C LYS A 18 -4.52 -8.30 -6.33
N SER A 19 -3.23 -8.57 -6.40
CA SER A 19 -2.29 -8.27 -5.33
C SER A 19 -0.92 -7.90 -5.90
N LYS A 20 -0.18 -7.08 -5.16
CA LYS A 20 1.16 -6.64 -5.55
C LYS A 20 2.07 -6.59 -4.33
N ILE A 21 3.27 -7.17 -4.44
CA ILE A 21 4.31 -7.01 -3.42
C ILE A 21 4.80 -5.56 -3.46
N VAL A 22 4.81 -4.90 -2.31
CA VAL A 22 5.30 -3.53 -2.13
C VAL A 22 6.74 -3.54 -1.63
N SER A 23 7.02 -4.34 -0.59
CA SER A 23 8.35 -4.45 0.00
C SER A 23 8.57 -5.81 0.67
N TYR A 24 9.83 -6.20 0.81
CA TYR A 24 10.25 -7.35 1.62
C TYR A 24 11.51 -7.02 2.42
N GLU A 25 11.36 -6.87 3.73
CA GLU A 25 12.44 -6.50 4.65
C GLU A 25 12.23 -7.22 5.98
N ASN A 26 13.30 -7.61 6.67
CA ASN A 26 13.23 -8.18 8.03
C ASN A 26 12.28 -9.39 8.21
N ASN A 27 12.05 -10.20 7.16
CA ASN A 27 11.07 -11.30 7.12
C ASN A 27 9.59 -10.85 7.10
N GLU A 28 9.34 -9.59 6.78
CA GLU A 28 8.01 -9.04 6.61
C GLU A 28 7.77 -8.69 5.14
N ILE A 29 6.70 -9.24 4.59
CA ILE A 29 6.23 -8.94 3.24
C ILE A 29 5.07 -7.96 3.37
N ILE A 30 5.23 -6.76 2.83
CA ILE A 30 4.13 -5.81 2.68
C ILE A 30 3.57 -5.98 1.26
N PHE A 31 2.26 -6.19 1.17
CA PHE A 31 1.59 -6.35 -0.12
C PHE A 31 0.22 -5.70 -0.13
N THR A 32 -0.24 -5.36 -1.33
CA THR A 32 -1.56 -4.81 -1.58
C THR A 32 -2.52 -5.93 -1.96
N LYS A 33 -3.80 -5.74 -1.67
CA LYS A 33 -4.87 -6.66 -2.08
C LYS A 33 -6.12 -5.85 -2.39
N GLU A 34 -6.73 -6.14 -3.54
CA GLU A 34 -8.10 -5.73 -3.82
C GLU A 34 -9.04 -6.91 -3.53
N ASN A 35 -10.12 -6.66 -2.81
CA ASN A 35 -11.13 -7.66 -2.50
C ASN A 35 -12.54 -7.07 -2.48
N GLN A 36 -13.52 -7.92 -2.75
CA GLN A 36 -14.94 -7.57 -2.68
C GLN A 36 -15.56 -8.25 -1.45
N ILE A 37 -16.20 -7.46 -0.58
CA ILE A 37 -16.93 -7.95 0.60
C ILE A 37 -18.31 -7.31 0.58
N HIS A 38 -19.38 -8.11 0.63
CA HIS A 38 -20.77 -7.61 0.62
C HIS A 38 -21.05 -6.57 -0.50
N ASN A 39 -20.61 -6.86 -1.72
CA ASN A 39 -20.71 -5.98 -2.90
C ASN A 39 -19.94 -4.64 -2.83
N LYS A 40 -19.09 -4.44 -1.83
CA LYS A 40 -18.19 -3.29 -1.72
C LYS A 40 -16.76 -3.69 -2.07
N TYR A 41 -16.08 -2.86 -2.84
CA TYR A 41 -14.67 -3.05 -3.16
C TYR A 41 -13.82 -2.44 -2.08
N TYR A 42 -12.79 -3.16 -1.67
CA TYR A 42 -11.80 -2.71 -0.71
C TYR A 42 -10.42 -2.84 -1.32
N TYR A 43 -9.62 -1.82 -1.04
CA TYR A 43 -8.18 -1.84 -1.22
C TYR A 43 -7.55 -1.96 0.16
N SER A 44 -6.70 -2.96 0.38
CA SER A 44 -6.00 -3.14 1.65
C SER A 44 -4.50 -3.32 1.47
N ILE A 45 -3.76 -2.91 2.50
CA ILE A 45 -2.32 -3.14 2.65
C ILE A 45 -2.15 -4.09 3.82
N ASN A 46 -1.47 -5.19 3.55
CA ASN A 46 -1.29 -6.27 4.50
C ASN A 46 0.20 -6.49 4.74
N LYS A 47 0.54 -6.91 5.95
CA LYS A 47 1.88 -7.33 6.34
C LYS A 47 1.84 -8.78 6.76
N TYR A 48 2.66 -9.59 6.09
CA TYR A 48 2.85 -11.00 6.40
C TYR A 48 4.23 -11.23 6.98
N ASN A 49 4.29 -11.75 8.20
CA ASN A 49 5.53 -12.14 8.85
C ASN A 49 5.84 -13.61 8.54
N VAL A 50 6.92 -13.83 7.79
CA VAL A 50 7.34 -15.14 7.28
C VAL A 50 7.82 -16.06 8.41
N LYS A 51 8.34 -15.50 9.51
CA LYS A 51 8.84 -16.31 10.64
C LYS A 51 7.71 -16.83 11.51
N THR A 52 6.67 -16.03 11.72
CA THR A 52 5.57 -16.36 12.64
C THR A 52 4.31 -16.86 11.95
N ASP A 53 4.30 -16.91 10.61
CA ASP A 53 3.12 -17.20 9.78
C ASP A 53 1.91 -16.31 10.12
N PHE A 54 2.18 -15.07 10.54
CA PHE A 54 1.16 -14.12 10.98
C PHE A 54 0.84 -13.09 9.90
N LEU A 55 -0.45 -12.82 9.69
CA LEU A 55 -0.96 -11.83 8.76
C LEU A 55 -1.68 -10.71 9.51
N GLU A 56 -1.34 -9.47 9.19
CA GLU A 56 -1.96 -8.26 9.73
C GLU A 56 -2.45 -7.35 8.60
N GLU A 57 -3.68 -6.84 8.70
CA GLU A 57 -4.19 -5.77 7.83
C GLU A 57 -3.79 -4.41 8.43
N ILE A 58 -2.85 -3.71 7.78
CA ILE A 58 -2.32 -2.41 8.24
C ILE A 58 -3.28 -1.29 7.86
N TYR A 59 -3.87 -1.38 6.68
CA TYR A 59 -4.70 -0.34 6.11
C TYR A 59 -5.81 -0.96 5.28
N LYS A 60 -7.01 -0.40 5.40
CA LYS A 60 -8.17 -0.78 4.61
C LYS A 60 -8.93 0.45 4.16
N TYR A 61 -9.25 0.49 2.89
CA TYR A 61 -9.96 1.58 2.26
C TYR A 61 -11.09 1.03 1.40
N GLU A 62 -12.33 1.43 1.69
CA GLU A 62 -13.46 1.15 0.80
C GLU A 62 -13.27 1.97 -0.46
N THR A 63 -13.15 1.31 -1.61
CA THR A 63 -12.98 1.93 -2.93
C THR A 63 -14.37 2.08 -3.53
N PRO A 64 -14.98 3.28 -3.53
CA PRO A 64 -16.29 3.45 -4.12
C PRO A 64 -16.19 3.21 -5.63
N PRO A 65 -17.23 2.61 -6.24
CA PRO A 65 -17.26 2.42 -7.68
C PRO A 65 -17.04 3.78 -8.36
N TYR A 66 -16.14 3.83 -9.34
CA TYR A 66 -15.87 5.01 -10.17
C TYR A 66 -15.20 6.21 -9.47
N GLU A 67 -14.63 6.05 -8.27
CA GLU A 67 -14.00 7.20 -7.59
C GLU A 67 -12.53 7.40 -7.99
N TYR A 68 -11.79 6.34 -8.30
CA TYR A 68 -10.35 6.39 -8.53
C TYR A 68 -9.94 6.05 -9.96
N THR A 69 -9.07 6.88 -10.53
CA THR A 69 -8.39 6.58 -11.79
C THR A 69 -7.17 5.70 -11.57
N CYS A 70 -6.46 5.86 -10.44
CA CYS A 70 -5.37 4.99 -10.02
C CYS A 70 -4.94 5.21 -8.56
N GLN A 71 -4.11 4.28 -8.06
CA GLN A 71 -3.47 4.37 -6.75
C GLN A 71 -1.99 4.02 -6.84
N TYR A 72 -1.13 4.82 -6.22
CA TYR A 72 0.31 4.56 -6.12
C TYR A 72 0.72 4.37 -4.66
N ILE A 73 1.58 3.40 -4.41
CA ILE A 73 2.04 3.05 -3.07
C ILE A 73 3.55 2.96 -3.06
N SER A 74 4.13 3.54 -2.02
CA SER A 74 5.55 3.44 -1.71
C SER A 74 5.75 3.26 -0.21
N THR A 75 6.81 2.58 0.17
CA THR A 75 7.24 2.40 1.57
C THR A 75 8.50 3.21 1.81
N GLN A 76 8.49 4.10 2.80
CA GLN A 76 9.63 4.96 3.16
C GLN A 76 9.88 4.92 4.66
N GLY A 77 11.03 4.38 5.09
CA GLY A 77 11.34 4.24 6.52
C GLY A 77 10.26 3.44 7.26
N GLU A 78 9.59 4.07 8.24
CA GLU A 78 8.49 3.46 8.99
C GLU A 78 7.10 3.75 8.40
N ASP A 79 7.03 4.40 7.24
CA ASP A 79 5.79 4.91 6.65
C ASP A 79 5.43 4.26 5.31
N ILE A 80 4.12 4.20 5.07
CA ILE A 80 3.51 3.82 3.80
C ILE A 80 2.82 5.07 3.25
N VAL A 81 3.25 5.49 2.07
CA VAL A 81 2.66 6.61 1.34
C VAL A 81 1.69 6.04 0.32
N ILE A 82 0.42 6.45 0.41
CA ILE A 82 -0.66 5.99 -0.45
C ILE A 82 -1.22 7.21 -1.18
N ILE A 83 -0.98 7.28 -2.47
CA ILE A 83 -1.48 8.33 -3.34
C ILE A 83 -2.70 7.80 -4.08
N LYS A 84 -3.82 8.51 -3.99
CA LYS A 84 -5.09 8.14 -4.61
C LYS A 84 -5.52 9.27 -5.53
N MET A 85 -5.63 8.97 -6.83
CA MET A 85 -6.07 9.95 -7.83
C MET A 85 -7.55 9.74 -8.12
N HIS A 86 -8.37 10.76 -7.89
CA HIS A 86 -9.80 10.73 -8.12
C HIS A 86 -10.16 11.27 -9.51
N PHE A 87 -11.26 10.79 -10.10
CA PHE A 87 -11.74 11.26 -11.41
C PHE A 87 -12.06 12.76 -11.46
N THR A 88 -12.42 13.38 -10.33
CA THR A 88 -12.80 14.80 -10.26
C THR A 88 -11.60 15.73 -10.06
N TYR A 89 -10.41 15.36 -10.57
CA TYR A 89 -9.17 16.13 -10.38
C TYR A 89 -8.88 16.42 -8.91
N LYS A 90 -9.05 15.40 -8.05
CA LYS A 90 -8.67 15.48 -6.64
C LYS A 90 -7.62 14.42 -6.38
N VAL A 91 -6.61 14.78 -5.61
CA VAL A 91 -5.62 13.82 -5.11
C VAL A 91 -5.73 13.76 -3.60
N GLU A 92 -5.72 12.55 -3.09
CA GLU A 92 -5.63 12.26 -1.66
C GLU A 92 -4.36 11.48 -1.38
N VAL A 93 -3.56 11.96 -0.44
CA VAL A 93 -2.32 11.33 0.01
C VAL A 93 -2.44 10.96 1.47
N ASP A 94 -2.47 9.66 1.73
CA ASP A 94 -2.45 9.11 3.09
C ASP A 94 -1.01 8.70 3.45
N ILE A 95 -0.57 9.09 4.64
CA ILE A 95 0.67 8.60 5.25
C ILE A 95 0.29 7.70 6.42
N VAL A 96 0.63 6.42 6.34
CA VAL A 96 0.27 5.40 7.33
C VAL A 96 1.52 4.81 7.96
N HIS A 97 1.54 4.71 9.28
CA HIS A 97 2.64 4.05 9.99
C HIS A 97 2.62 2.53 9.74
N LYS A 98 3.71 1.98 9.20
CA LYS A 98 3.84 0.56 8.80
C LYS A 98 3.51 -0.42 9.92
N ILE A 99 3.95 -0.11 11.14
CA ILE A 99 3.84 -1.04 12.27
C ILE A 99 2.49 -0.93 12.95
N SER A 100 2.02 0.29 13.23
CA SER A 100 0.80 0.49 14.03
C SER A 100 -0.47 0.61 13.21
N GLY A 101 -0.38 0.70 11.87
CA GLY A 101 -1.53 0.97 11.00
C GLY A 101 -2.15 2.35 11.18
N LYS A 102 -1.60 3.19 12.06
CA LYS A 102 -2.15 4.51 12.35
C LYS A 102 -1.92 5.45 11.17
N LEU A 103 -2.99 6.08 10.69
CA LEU A 103 -2.92 7.21 9.77
C LEU A 103 -2.18 8.36 10.46
N LYS A 104 -0.97 8.70 10.00
CA LYS A 104 -0.17 9.82 10.48
C LYS A 104 -0.70 11.14 9.94
N SER A 105 -1.02 11.19 8.66
CA SER A 105 -1.61 12.36 8.02
C SER A 105 -2.42 12.00 6.77
N ARG A 106 -3.32 12.90 6.40
CA ARG A 106 -4.05 12.89 5.13
C ARG A 106 -3.97 14.28 4.52
N HIS A 107 -3.57 14.34 3.27
CA HIS A 107 -3.52 15.57 2.48
C HIS A 107 -4.45 15.44 1.29
N CYS A 108 -5.31 16.43 1.09
CA CYS A 108 -6.23 16.49 -0.04
C CYS A 108 -5.95 17.77 -0.81
N PHE A 109 -5.84 17.67 -2.13
CA PHE A 109 -5.71 18.82 -3.00
C PHE A 109 -6.54 18.65 -4.26
N GLU A 110 -7.15 19.76 -4.68
CA GLU A 110 -7.84 19.87 -5.96
C GLU A 110 -6.83 20.30 -7.03
N THR A 111 -6.93 19.68 -8.19
CA THR A 111 -6.14 19.98 -9.37
C THR A 111 -7.09 20.45 -10.48
N LYS A 112 -6.58 21.25 -11.40
CA LYS A 112 -7.36 21.68 -12.58
C LYS A 112 -7.17 20.75 -13.77
N GLU A 113 -6.17 19.89 -13.68
CA GLU A 113 -5.69 19.02 -14.74
C GLU A 113 -5.31 17.64 -14.15
N GLU A 114 -5.08 16.67 -15.04
CA GLU A 114 -4.60 15.36 -14.67
C GLU A 114 -3.21 15.44 -14.01
N VAL A 115 -3.04 14.73 -12.90
CA VAL A 115 -1.77 14.69 -12.17
C VAL A 115 -0.91 13.58 -12.73
N THR A 116 0.17 13.96 -13.41
CA THR A 116 1.14 13.01 -13.99
C THR A 116 2.34 12.74 -13.09
N SER A 117 2.57 13.60 -12.08
CA SER A 117 3.66 13.44 -11.11
C SER A 117 3.34 14.15 -9.80
N ILE A 118 3.70 13.54 -8.67
CA ILE A 118 3.59 14.14 -7.33
C ILE A 118 4.97 14.14 -6.69
N PRO A 119 5.56 15.31 -6.38
CA PRO A 119 6.85 15.36 -5.73
C PRO A 119 6.72 14.87 -4.29
N ILE A 120 7.48 13.83 -3.95
CA ILE A 120 7.61 13.34 -2.57
C ILE A 120 8.92 13.90 -2.02
N LEU A 121 8.84 14.90 -1.15
CA LEU A 121 10.01 15.51 -0.54
C LEU A 121 10.55 14.61 0.58
N GLU A 122 11.70 14.00 0.33
CA GLU A 122 12.43 13.23 1.34
C GLU A 122 13.16 14.20 2.28
N LYS A 123 12.73 14.27 3.54
CA LYS A 123 13.49 15.00 4.56
C LYS A 123 14.76 14.20 4.86
N ARG A 124 15.89 14.58 4.25
CA ARG A 124 17.20 14.05 4.65
C ARG A 124 17.45 14.47 6.10
N ILE A 125 17.52 13.50 7.00
CA ILE A 125 18.04 13.73 8.34
C ILE A 125 19.56 13.80 8.18
N SER A 126 20.09 15.01 8.30
CA SER A 126 21.53 15.30 8.38
C SER A 126 22.08 14.90 9.75
#